data_AF-W9NI25-F1
#
_entry.id   AF-W9NI25-F1
#
_cell.length_a   1.000
_cell.length_b   1.000
_cell.length_c   1.000
_cell.angle_alpha   90.00
_cell.angle_beta   90.00
_cell.angle_gamma   90.00
#
_symmetry.space_group_name_H-M   'P 1'
#
loop_
_entity.id
_entity.type
_entity.pdbx_description
1 polymer ?
#
loop_
_entity_poly.entity_id
_entity_poly.type
_entity_poly.pdbx_seq_one_letter_code
_entity_poly.pdbx_strand_id
1 'polypeptide(L)'
;MSHSRQSSSFGAESLVDLAQNVLKHLSASVYKTEATTFDGTVYPLDAFSLDHRHDLFYLPPGETQLKVSLLSWAAYKGLNEVIYALMGISKQNEQLQDHLDDALFLAHFANHIETADLLMDFGANPGRKFRSNGLHGAVRRRQIPQIELYIRDFGVPVDVEDGDYATPVMYAMQLEHPYDLETISHLFSLGADPQVEFGDEGWNYAQYALAMGKKDLAEWLEVKWAEAEAKAKLTARTTPTSSRESSCTIGRD
;
A
#
# COMPACT_ATOMS: atom_id res chain seq x y z
N MET A 1 24.55 -38.31 59.51
CA MET A 1 24.00 -38.25 58.14
C MET A 1 23.29 -36.92 57.97
N SER A 2 24.02 -35.88 57.56
CA SER A 2 23.44 -34.57 57.24
C SER A 2 23.15 -34.52 55.74
N HIS A 3 21.89 -34.74 55.37
CA HIS A 3 21.45 -34.51 54.00
C HIS A 3 21.45 -33.00 53.73
N SER A 4 22.45 -32.54 52.98
CA SER A 4 22.47 -31.24 52.34
C SER A 4 21.28 -31.17 51.38
N ARG A 5 20.22 -30.45 51.77
CA ARG A 5 19.22 -29.99 50.81
C ARG A 5 19.92 -28.99 49.90
N GLN A 6 20.35 -29.44 48.72
CA GLN A 6 20.55 -28.53 47.60
C GLN A 6 19.17 -27.96 47.27
N SER A 7 18.82 -26.83 47.86
CA SER A 7 17.74 -26.02 47.33
C SER A 7 18.23 -25.50 45.99
N SER A 8 17.77 -26.10 44.90
CA SER A 8 17.83 -25.48 43.58
C SER A 8 16.90 -24.27 43.62
N SER A 9 17.32 -23.19 44.29
CA SER A 9 16.57 -21.95 44.26
C SER A 9 16.63 -21.49 42.82
N PHE A 10 15.47 -21.47 42.16
CA PHE A 10 15.24 -20.66 40.97
C PHE A 10 15.50 -19.21 41.38
N GLY A 11 16.77 -18.80 41.35
CA GLY A 11 17.22 -17.48 41.77
C GLY A 11 16.89 -16.44 40.71
N ALA A 12 16.96 -15.16 41.08
CA ALA A 12 16.73 -14.04 40.16
C ALA A 12 17.62 -14.13 38.90
N GLU A 13 18.86 -14.62 39.03
CA GLU A 13 19.78 -14.83 37.91
C GLU A 13 19.26 -15.84 36.88
N SER A 14 18.69 -16.96 37.33
CA SER A 14 18.09 -17.98 36.44
C SER A 14 16.91 -17.41 35.65
N LEU A 15 16.12 -16.52 36.27
CA LEU A 15 15.03 -15.82 35.58
C LEU A 15 15.54 -14.81 34.55
N VAL A 16 16.63 -14.10 34.85
CA VAL A 16 17.29 -13.19 33.90
C VAL A 16 17.86 -13.96 32.71
N ASP A 17 18.55 -15.08 32.96
CA ASP A 17 19.12 -15.93 31.90
C ASP A 17 18.02 -16.49 30.99
N LEU A 18 16.89 -16.92 31.57
CA LEU A 18 15.74 -17.37 30.81
C LEU A 18 15.21 -16.25 29.89
N ALA A 19 15.05 -15.03 30.43
CA ALA A 19 14.59 -13.89 29.64
C ALA A 19 15.58 -13.53 28.51
N GLN A 20 16.88 -13.53 28.79
CA GLN A 20 17.92 -13.29 27.78
C GLN A 20 17.90 -14.33 26.66
N ASN A 21 17.69 -15.60 27.00
CA ASN A 21 17.59 -16.67 26.00
C ASN A 21 16.36 -16.48 25.10
N VAL A 22 15.19 -16.15 25.68
CA VAL A 22 13.98 -15.85 24.90
C VAL A 22 14.21 -14.67 23.95
N LEU A 23 14.79 -13.56 24.44
CA LEU A 23 15.10 -12.39 23.63
C LEU A 23 16.07 -12.72 22.49
N LYS A 24 17.10 -13.54 22.77
CA LYS A 24 18.06 -14.00 21.76
C LYS A 24 17.36 -14.82 20.66
N HIS A 25 16.49 -15.76 21.04
CA HIS A 25 15.73 -16.56 20.08
C HIS A 25 14.77 -15.71 19.23
N LEU A 26 14.06 -14.76 19.84
CA LEU A 26 13.21 -13.83 19.13
C LEU A 26 14.03 -12.97 18.16
N SER A 27 15.14 -12.38 18.61
CA SER A 27 16.00 -11.52 17.79
C SER A 27 16.56 -12.21 16.54
N ALA A 28 16.80 -13.53 16.63
CA ALA A 28 17.27 -14.33 15.49
C ALA A 28 16.18 -14.59 14.44
N SER A 29 14.92 -14.33 14.78
CA SER A 29 13.76 -14.60 13.91
C SER A 29 13.05 -13.32 13.44
N VAL A 30 13.34 -12.16 14.04
CA VAL A 30 12.73 -10.85 13.67
C VAL A 30 12.78 -10.58 12.17
N TYR A 31 13.89 -10.95 11.52
CA TYR A 31 14.11 -10.65 10.10
C TYR A 31 13.73 -11.80 9.15
N LYS A 32 13.22 -12.92 9.67
CA LYS A 32 12.79 -14.04 8.83
C LYS A 32 11.43 -13.76 8.25
N THR A 33 11.22 -14.25 7.04
CA THR A 33 9.93 -14.23 6.35
C THR A 33 9.49 -15.65 6.06
N GLU A 34 8.19 -15.93 6.21
CA GLU A 34 7.58 -17.22 5.90
C GLU A 34 6.48 -17.04 4.84
N ALA A 35 6.32 -18.03 3.97
CA ALA A 35 5.23 -18.02 3.00
C ALA A 35 3.90 -18.31 3.71
N THR A 36 2.91 -17.46 3.50
CA THR A 36 1.56 -17.60 4.05
C THR A 36 0.51 -17.30 2.98
N THR A 37 -0.65 -17.92 3.11
CA THR A 37 -1.77 -17.76 2.19
C THR A 37 -2.82 -16.81 2.78
N PHE A 38 -3.33 -15.92 1.93
CA PHE A 38 -4.42 -15.00 2.20
C PHE A 38 -5.60 -15.35 1.31
N ASP A 39 -6.81 -15.31 1.85
CA ASP A 39 -8.02 -15.60 1.08
C ASP A 39 -8.28 -14.47 0.07
N GLY A 40 -8.55 -14.85 -1.17
CA GLY A 40 -8.86 -13.94 -2.26
C GLY A 40 -7.67 -13.16 -2.81
N THR A 41 -7.99 -12.10 -3.55
CA THR A 41 -7.05 -11.22 -4.24
C THR A 41 -6.47 -10.15 -3.29
N VAL A 42 -5.17 -10.18 -3.04
CA VAL A 42 -4.48 -9.11 -2.31
C VAL A 42 -4.11 -7.95 -3.24
N TYR A 43 -3.42 -8.24 -4.34
CA TYR A 43 -3.01 -7.26 -5.35
C TYR A 43 -4.03 -7.21 -6.49
N PRO A 44 -4.63 -6.05 -6.80
CA PRO A 44 -5.78 -5.98 -7.70
C PRO A 44 -5.46 -6.44 -9.13
N LEU A 45 -4.22 -6.23 -9.60
CA LEU A 45 -3.82 -6.59 -10.96
C LEU A 45 -3.60 -8.10 -11.16
N ASP A 46 -3.35 -8.86 -10.08
CA ASP A 46 -3.26 -10.34 -10.13
C ASP A 46 -4.58 -11.00 -10.55
N ALA A 47 -5.70 -10.29 -10.42
CA ALA A 47 -7.01 -10.77 -10.85
C ALA A 47 -7.24 -10.63 -12.36
N PHE A 48 -6.29 -10.07 -13.10
CA PHE A 48 -6.43 -9.82 -14.53
C PHE A 48 -5.43 -10.63 -15.35
N SER A 49 -5.85 -11.04 -16.53
CA SER A 49 -5.00 -11.73 -17.49
C SER A 49 -5.42 -11.37 -18.91
N LEU A 50 -4.49 -11.47 -19.84
CA LEU A 50 -4.76 -11.29 -21.27
C LEU A 50 -4.92 -12.65 -21.94
N ASP A 51 -5.86 -12.78 -22.85
CA ASP A 51 -5.91 -13.96 -23.72
C ASP A 51 -4.98 -13.83 -24.94
N HIS A 52 -5.01 -14.85 -25.81
CA HIS A 52 -4.27 -14.87 -27.08
C HIS A 52 -4.59 -13.72 -28.05
N ARG A 53 -5.66 -12.96 -27.82
CA ARG A 53 -6.08 -11.79 -28.61
C ARG A 53 -5.74 -10.48 -27.92
N HIS A 54 -5.10 -10.54 -26.75
CA HIS A 54 -4.82 -9.42 -25.86
C HIS A 54 -6.08 -8.80 -25.26
N ASP A 55 -7.20 -9.54 -25.23
CA ASP A 55 -8.42 -9.09 -24.55
C ASP A 55 -8.25 -9.25 -23.03
N LEU A 56 -8.73 -8.27 -22.25
CA LEU A 56 -8.63 -8.24 -20.79
C LEU A 56 -9.70 -9.12 -20.12
N PHE A 57 -9.27 -10.09 -19.31
CA PHE A 57 -10.16 -10.97 -18.53
C PHE A 57 -9.97 -10.76 -17.04
N TYR A 58 -11.09 -10.81 -16.30
CA TYR A 58 -11.10 -10.78 -14.85
C TYR A 58 -11.34 -12.20 -14.29
N LEU A 59 -10.33 -12.75 -13.63
CA LEU A 59 -10.35 -14.04 -12.95
C LEU A 59 -9.61 -13.91 -11.61
N PRO A 60 -10.27 -13.40 -10.56
CA PRO A 60 -9.62 -13.18 -9.28
C PRO A 60 -9.13 -14.49 -8.66
N PRO A 61 -7.89 -14.57 -8.17
CA PRO A 61 -7.41 -15.75 -7.47
C PRO A 61 -8.22 -15.99 -6.19
N GLY A 62 -8.53 -17.26 -5.91
CA GLY A 62 -9.18 -17.66 -4.65
C GLY A 62 -8.28 -17.51 -3.43
N GLU A 63 -6.96 -17.49 -3.64
CA GLU A 63 -5.93 -17.38 -2.60
C GLU A 63 -4.72 -16.62 -3.17
N THR A 64 -4.08 -15.78 -2.35
CA THR A 64 -2.82 -15.11 -2.66
C THR A 64 -1.73 -15.58 -1.70
N GLN A 65 -0.58 -16.00 -2.21
CA GLN A 65 0.57 -16.40 -1.39
C GLN A 65 1.57 -15.27 -1.27
N LEU A 66 1.87 -14.85 -0.03
CA LEU A 66 2.83 -13.79 0.28
C LEU A 66 3.94 -14.30 1.20
N LYS A 67 5.14 -13.73 1.08
CA LYS A 67 6.16 -13.87 2.12
C LYS A 67 5.93 -12.78 3.17
N VAL A 68 5.68 -13.18 4.41
CA VAL A 68 5.39 -12.26 5.51
C VAL A 68 6.44 -12.38 6.61
N SER A 69 6.83 -11.25 7.19
CA SER A 69 7.67 -11.22 8.38
C SER A 69 6.82 -11.47 9.63
N LEU A 70 7.47 -11.74 10.76
CA LEU A 70 6.77 -11.84 12.04
C LEU A 70 6.06 -10.53 12.39
N LEU A 71 6.65 -9.37 12.05
CA LEU A 71 6.07 -8.06 12.27
C LEU A 71 4.81 -7.85 11.41
N SER A 72 4.88 -8.16 10.12
CA SER A 72 3.75 -7.97 9.20
C SER A 72 2.62 -8.97 9.46
N TRP A 73 2.93 -10.18 9.92
CA TRP A 73 1.92 -11.13 10.38
C TRP A 73 1.25 -10.70 11.69
N ALA A 74 2.02 -10.18 12.67
CA ALA A 74 1.45 -9.63 13.89
C ALA A 74 0.50 -8.46 13.59
N ALA A 75 0.87 -7.60 12.63
CA ALA A 75 0.04 -6.50 12.15
C ALA A 75 -1.25 -6.98 11.48
N TYR A 76 -1.17 -7.97 10.60
CA TYR A 76 -2.33 -8.62 10.00
C TYR A 76 -3.29 -9.24 11.04
N LYS A 77 -2.78 -9.62 12.22
CA LYS A 77 -3.57 -10.19 13.32
C LYS A 77 -3.97 -9.17 14.40
N GLY A 78 -3.56 -7.90 14.28
CA GLY A 78 -3.84 -6.85 15.25
C GLY A 78 -3.15 -7.05 16.61
N LEU A 79 -2.00 -7.74 16.64
CA LEU A 79 -1.29 -8.11 17.88
C LEU A 79 -0.33 -7.00 18.33
N ASN A 80 -0.87 -5.90 18.84
CA ASN A 80 -0.11 -4.70 19.21
C ASN A 80 1.01 -4.96 20.23
N GLU A 81 0.78 -5.79 21.24
CA GLU A 81 1.79 -6.15 22.25
C GLU A 81 2.99 -6.89 21.62
N VAL A 82 2.72 -7.73 20.61
CA VAL A 82 3.78 -8.42 19.87
C VAL A 82 4.56 -7.41 19.04
N ILE A 83 3.89 -6.45 18.39
CA ILE A 83 4.54 -5.37 17.65
C ILE A 83 5.45 -4.55 18.57
N TYR A 84 4.98 -4.12 19.73
CA TYR A 84 5.81 -3.44 20.73
C TYR A 84 7.05 -4.26 21.12
N ALA A 85 6.87 -5.54 21.41
CA ALA A 85 7.97 -6.43 21.78
C ALA A 85 8.99 -6.57 20.65
N LEU A 86 8.53 -6.77 19.41
CA LEU A 86 9.38 -6.88 18.23
C LEU A 86 10.16 -5.58 17.98
N MET A 87 9.49 -4.43 18.04
CA MET A 87 10.15 -3.13 17.88
C MET A 87 11.19 -2.86 18.96
N GLY A 88 10.92 -3.28 20.21
CA GLY A 88 11.87 -3.14 21.33
C GLY A 88 13.15 -3.97 21.21
N ILE A 89 13.14 -5.06 20.44
CA ILE A 89 14.31 -5.94 20.21
C ILE A 89 14.96 -5.76 18.84
N SER A 90 14.30 -5.03 17.94
CA SER A 90 14.77 -4.83 16.57
C SER A 90 15.82 -3.73 16.50
N LYS A 91 16.78 -3.89 15.58
CA LYS A 91 17.75 -2.85 15.27
C LYS A 91 17.32 -2.17 13.98
N GLN A 92 17.29 -0.84 14.00
CA GLN A 92 16.93 -0.05 12.83
C GLN A 92 17.87 -0.36 11.66
N ASN A 93 17.28 -0.84 10.57
CA ASN A 93 17.95 -1.13 9.30
C ASN A 93 16.90 -1.14 8.17
N GLU A 94 17.36 -1.22 6.93
CA GLU A 94 16.49 -1.21 5.75
C GLU A 94 15.48 -2.36 5.75
N GLN A 95 15.89 -3.57 6.15
CA GLN A 95 15.01 -4.72 6.20
C GLN A 95 13.87 -4.57 7.23
N LEU A 96 14.15 -3.97 8.39
CA LEU A 96 13.12 -3.64 9.37
C LEU A 96 12.13 -2.61 8.81
N GLN A 97 12.63 -1.60 8.10
CA GLN A 97 11.76 -0.63 7.44
C GLN A 97 10.88 -1.31 6.40
N ASP A 98 11.41 -2.24 5.61
CA ASP A 98 10.60 -3.00 4.65
C ASP A 98 9.47 -3.77 5.34
N HIS A 99 9.76 -4.40 6.48
CA HIS A 99 8.78 -5.12 7.29
C HIS A 99 7.75 -4.20 7.96
N LEU A 100 8.15 -2.99 8.40
CA LEU A 100 7.24 -1.97 8.94
C LEU A 100 6.24 -1.50 7.88
N ASP A 101 6.74 -1.26 6.66
CA ASP A 101 5.91 -0.77 5.57
C ASP A 101 4.93 -1.86 5.08
N ASP A 102 5.38 -3.12 5.00
CA ASP A 102 4.50 -4.27 4.74
C ASP A 102 3.47 -4.46 5.86
N ALA A 103 3.89 -4.30 7.11
CA ALA A 103 3.02 -4.42 8.26
C ALA A 103 1.91 -3.37 8.22
N LEU A 104 2.22 -2.14 7.81
CA LEU A 104 1.23 -1.07 7.69
C LEU A 104 0.18 -1.39 6.62
N PHE A 105 0.63 -1.86 5.45
CA PHE A 105 -0.29 -2.34 4.42
C PHE A 105 -1.19 -3.48 4.93
N LEU A 106 -0.62 -4.49 5.60
CA LEU A 106 -1.37 -5.64 6.08
C LEU A 106 -2.30 -5.34 7.26
N ALA A 107 -1.95 -4.39 8.14
CA ALA A 107 -2.84 -3.91 9.21
C ALA A 107 -4.10 -3.31 8.60
N HIS A 108 -3.96 -2.43 7.61
CA HIS A 108 -5.09 -1.89 6.88
C HIS A 108 -5.84 -2.95 6.10
N PHE A 109 -5.12 -3.84 5.40
CA PHE A 109 -5.75 -4.95 4.68
C PHE A 109 -6.58 -5.86 5.61
N ALA A 110 -6.22 -6.00 6.88
CA ALA A 110 -7.00 -6.71 7.91
C ALA A 110 -8.02 -5.83 8.65
N ASN A 111 -8.11 -4.54 8.32
CA ASN A 111 -8.95 -3.54 8.98
C ASN A 111 -8.62 -3.31 10.47
N HIS A 112 -7.33 -3.34 10.82
CA HIS A 112 -6.81 -3.02 12.15
C HIS A 112 -6.24 -1.59 12.20
N ILE A 113 -7.12 -0.59 12.33
CA ILE A 113 -6.77 0.83 12.28
C ILE A 113 -5.82 1.21 13.42
N GLU A 114 -6.09 0.76 14.64
CA GLU A 114 -5.26 1.06 15.82
C GLU A 114 -3.85 0.46 15.67
N THR A 115 -3.74 -0.67 14.99
CA THR A 115 -2.46 -1.30 14.67
C THR A 115 -1.72 -0.51 13.59
N ALA A 116 -2.44 0.02 12.60
CA ALA A 116 -1.84 0.88 11.60
C ALA A 116 -1.31 2.19 12.20
N ASP A 117 -2.07 2.82 13.10
CA ASP A 117 -1.64 4.01 13.84
C ASP A 117 -0.38 3.72 14.66
N LEU A 118 -0.33 2.57 15.36
CA LEU A 118 0.88 2.12 16.07
C LEU A 118 2.08 1.96 15.14
N LEU A 119 1.89 1.41 13.94
CA LEU A 119 2.98 1.24 12.98
C LEU A 119 3.46 2.58 12.41
N MET A 120 2.56 3.55 12.23
CA MET A 120 2.90 4.94 11.91
C MET A 120 3.74 5.58 13.02
N ASP A 121 3.40 5.36 14.30
CA ASP A 121 4.20 5.83 15.45
C ASP A 121 5.62 5.22 15.45
N PHE A 122 5.77 4.00 14.93
CA PHE A 122 7.07 3.35 14.72
C PHE A 122 7.80 3.76 13.44
N GLY A 123 7.23 4.65 12.64
CA GLY A 123 7.87 5.22 11.44
C GLY A 123 7.64 4.41 10.16
N ALA A 124 6.57 3.62 10.07
CA ALA A 124 6.15 3.03 8.80
C ALA A 124 5.86 4.12 7.75
N ASN A 125 6.24 3.86 6.49
CA ASN A 125 6.01 4.75 5.37
C ASN A 125 4.66 4.41 4.68
N PRO A 126 3.64 5.29 4.75
CA PRO A 126 2.33 5.02 4.16
C PRO A 126 2.31 5.10 2.63
N GLY A 127 3.37 5.60 1.99
CA GLY A 127 3.44 5.89 0.56
C GLY A 127 4.71 5.42 -0.12
N ARG A 128 5.30 4.30 0.33
CA ARG A 128 6.46 3.72 -0.36
C ARG A 128 6.08 3.38 -1.80
N LYS A 129 6.86 3.90 -2.75
CA LYS A 129 6.70 3.65 -4.19
C LYS A 129 7.13 2.23 -4.57
N PHE A 130 6.50 1.69 -5.60
CA PHE A 130 6.80 0.38 -6.20
C PHE A 130 6.69 -0.79 -5.21
N ARG A 131 5.85 -0.61 -4.17
CA ARG A 131 5.49 -1.61 -3.17
C ARG A 131 4.10 -1.31 -2.63
N SER A 132 3.35 -2.34 -2.25
CA SER A 132 2.09 -2.14 -1.52
C SER A 132 2.37 -1.39 -0.22
N ASN A 133 1.54 -0.40 0.10
CA ASN A 133 1.82 0.56 1.17
C ASN A 133 0.55 0.92 1.94
N GLY A 134 0.67 1.76 2.97
CA GLY A 134 -0.44 2.15 3.82
C GLY A 134 -1.64 2.73 3.06
N LEU A 135 -1.41 3.59 2.05
CA LEU A 135 -2.49 4.18 1.26
C LEU A 135 -3.27 3.12 0.47
N HIS A 136 -2.58 2.17 -0.18
CA HIS A 136 -3.23 1.05 -0.86
C HIS A 136 -4.15 0.24 0.07
N GLY A 137 -3.65 -0.10 1.26
CA GLY A 137 -4.40 -0.86 2.26
C GLY A 137 -5.62 -0.08 2.78
N ALA A 138 -5.43 1.19 3.13
CA ALA A 138 -6.51 2.05 3.64
C ALA A 138 -7.63 2.23 2.60
N VAL A 139 -7.27 2.40 1.33
CA VAL A 139 -8.24 2.45 0.22
C VAL A 139 -9.00 1.14 0.07
N ARG A 140 -8.31 -0.01 0.10
CA ARG A 140 -8.94 -1.34 -0.01
C ARG A 140 -9.99 -1.61 1.08
N ARG A 141 -9.89 -0.94 2.22
CA ARG A 141 -10.88 -1.02 3.31
C ARG A 141 -11.75 0.23 3.47
N ARG A 142 -11.68 1.18 2.53
CA ARG A 142 -12.45 2.45 2.56
C ARG A 142 -12.27 3.22 3.87
N GLN A 143 -11.05 3.26 4.39
CA GLN A 143 -10.72 4.00 5.59
C GLN A 143 -10.47 5.48 5.26
N ILE A 144 -11.55 6.20 4.96
CA ILE A 144 -11.50 7.60 4.50
C ILE A 144 -10.60 8.49 5.38
N PRO A 145 -10.66 8.44 6.72
CA PRO A 145 -9.77 9.25 7.55
C PRO A 145 -8.29 8.96 7.32
N GLN A 146 -7.90 7.69 7.18
CA GLN A 146 -6.52 7.26 6.91
C GLN A 146 -6.08 7.67 5.49
N ILE A 147 -6.96 7.58 4.51
CA ILE A 147 -6.71 8.05 3.13
C ILE A 147 -6.40 9.55 3.13
N GLU A 148 -7.24 10.35 3.77
CA GLU A 148 -7.02 11.81 3.87
C GLU A 148 -5.76 12.14 4.66
N LEU A 149 -5.52 11.47 5.78
CA LEU A 149 -4.31 11.63 6.60
C LEU A 149 -3.05 11.39 5.75
N TYR A 150 -2.98 10.28 5.02
CA TYR A 150 -1.78 9.94 4.25
C TYR A 150 -1.54 10.89 3.09
N ILE A 151 -2.58 11.28 2.36
CA ILE A 151 -2.43 12.17 1.20
C ILE A 151 -2.15 13.60 1.63
N ARG A 152 -2.90 14.14 2.61
CA ARG A 152 -2.82 15.56 2.98
C ARG A 152 -1.72 15.86 3.98
N ASP A 153 -1.55 15.00 4.99
CA ASP A 153 -0.68 15.31 6.13
C ASP A 153 0.70 14.67 5.96
N PHE A 154 0.76 13.46 5.38
CA PHE A 154 2.03 12.79 5.05
C PHE A 154 2.51 13.05 3.61
N GLY A 155 1.72 13.72 2.78
CA GLY A 155 2.10 14.09 1.41
C GLY A 155 2.30 12.89 0.49
N VAL A 156 1.63 11.76 0.76
CA VAL A 156 1.69 10.59 -0.12
C VAL A 156 1.07 10.94 -1.48
N PRO A 157 1.76 10.70 -2.60
CA PRO A 157 1.16 10.85 -3.92
C PRO A 157 -0.09 9.98 -4.05
N VAL A 158 -1.21 10.58 -4.45
CA VAL A 158 -2.50 9.89 -4.55
C VAL A 158 -2.50 8.75 -5.57
N ASP A 159 -1.67 8.85 -6.62
CA ASP A 159 -1.45 7.80 -7.63
C ASP A 159 -0.14 7.05 -7.38
N VAL A 160 0.27 6.87 -6.11
CA VAL A 160 1.44 6.04 -5.78
C VAL A 160 1.24 4.63 -6.30
N GLU A 161 2.21 4.11 -7.04
CA GLU A 161 2.15 2.76 -7.60
C GLU A 161 2.71 1.72 -6.62
N ASP A 162 2.08 0.55 -6.55
CA ASP A 162 2.63 -0.64 -5.90
C ASP A 162 3.67 -1.35 -6.81
N GLY A 163 4.11 -2.55 -6.41
CA GLY A 163 5.13 -3.30 -7.13
C GLY A 163 4.71 -3.79 -8.52
N ASP A 164 3.40 -3.87 -8.77
CA ASP A 164 2.80 -4.29 -10.03
C ASP A 164 2.21 -3.11 -10.81
N TYR A 165 2.59 -1.88 -10.44
CA TYR A 165 2.09 -0.62 -10.99
C TYR A 165 0.62 -0.32 -10.69
N ALA A 166 -0.02 -1.03 -9.75
CA ALA A 166 -1.38 -0.72 -9.36
C ALA A 166 -1.42 0.57 -8.53
N THR A 167 -2.37 1.45 -8.84
CA THR A 167 -2.63 2.68 -8.08
C THR A 167 -3.66 2.44 -6.97
N PRO A 168 -3.88 3.38 -6.03
CA PRO A 168 -4.95 3.25 -5.05
C PRO A 168 -6.33 3.17 -5.69
N VAL A 169 -6.56 3.77 -6.86
CA VAL A 169 -7.82 3.61 -7.62
C VAL A 169 -8.05 2.14 -7.99
N MET A 170 -7.02 1.40 -8.43
CA MET A 170 -7.15 -0.06 -8.69
C MET A 170 -7.54 -0.85 -7.44
N TYR A 171 -7.03 -0.47 -6.27
CA TYR A 171 -7.45 -1.08 -5.00
C TYR A 171 -8.90 -0.74 -4.63
N ALA A 172 -9.36 0.48 -4.90
CA ALA A 172 -10.75 0.90 -4.67
C ALA A 172 -11.74 0.13 -5.56
N MET A 173 -11.33 -0.24 -6.77
CA MET A 173 -12.15 -1.05 -7.68
C MET A 173 -12.46 -2.45 -7.14
N GLN A 174 -11.74 -2.94 -6.13
CA GLN A 174 -12.05 -4.21 -5.46
C GLN A 174 -13.21 -4.12 -4.45
N LEU A 175 -13.67 -2.91 -4.12
CA LEU A 175 -14.83 -2.70 -3.25
C LEU A 175 -16.13 -3.05 -3.97
N GLU A 176 -17.18 -3.40 -3.24
CA GLU A 176 -18.50 -3.59 -3.83
C GLU A 176 -19.18 -2.24 -4.11
N HIS A 177 -20.07 -2.20 -5.11
CA HIS A 177 -20.89 -1.03 -5.38
C HIS A 177 -21.84 -0.72 -4.20
N PRO A 178 -22.04 0.55 -3.80
CA PRO A 178 -21.54 1.80 -4.40
C PRO A 178 -20.19 2.30 -3.85
N TYR A 179 -19.56 1.54 -2.98
CA TYR A 179 -18.37 1.98 -2.24
C TYR A 179 -17.14 2.14 -3.12
N ASP A 180 -17.02 1.37 -4.20
CA ASP A 180 -16.00 1.56 -5.23
C ASP A 180 -16.09 2.97 -5.84
N LEU A 181 -17.25 3.34 -6.38
CA LEU A 181 -17.49 4.64 -7.01
C LEU A 181 -17.30 5.78 -6.02
N GLU A 182 -17.83 5.68 -4.80
CA GLU A 182 -17.64 6.71 -3.76
C GLU A 182 -16.16 6.92 -3.43
N THR A 183 -15.40 5.83 -3.27
CA THR A 183 -13.99 5.89 -2.91
C THR A 183 -13.14 6.44 -4.06
N ILE A 184 -13.41 6.01 -5.29
CA ILE A 184 -12.71 6.52 -6.48
C ILE A 184 -13.03 8.00 -6.71
N SER A 185 -14.29 8.41 -6.57
CA SER A 185 -14.71 9.81 -6.63
C SER A 185 -13.98 10.65 -5.57
N HIS A 186 -13.82 10.12 -4.35
CA HIS A 186 -13.04 10.78 -3.32
C HIS A 186 -11.56 10.89 -3.70
N LEU A 187 -10.92 9.84 -4.20
CA LEU A 187 -9.53 9.89 -4.68
C LEU A 187 -9.35 10.92 -5.82
N PHE A 188 -10.27 10.98 -6.79
CA PHE A 188 -10.24 12.01 -7.83
C PHE A 188 -10.38 13.43 -7.25
N SER A 189 -11.20 13.61 -6.20
CA SER A 189 -11.28 14.89 -5.50
C SER A 189 -9.98 15.27 -4.75
N LEU A 190 -9.17 14.26 -4.39
CA LEU A 190 -7.84 14.42 -3.81
C LEU A 190 -6.74 14.55 -4.86
N GLY A 191 -7.08 14.50 -6.15
CA GLY A 191 -6.19 14.77 -7.27
C GLY A 191 -5.68 13.52 -8.00
N ALA A 192 -6.26 12.34 -7.79
CA ALA A 192 -5.93 11.17 -8.60
C ALA A 192 -6.25 11.43 -10.07
N ASP A 193 -5.33 11.04 -10.94
CA ASP A 193 -5.47 11.18 -12.37
C ASP A 193 -6.48 10.14 -12.91
N PRO A 194 -7.61 10.55 -13.50
CA PRO A 194 -8.53 9.60 -14.12
C PRO A 194 -7.98 9.02 -15.42
N GLN A 195 -6.85 9.53 -15.95
CA GLN A 195 -6.28 9.16 -17.23
C GLN A 195 -5.10 8.17 -17.17
N VAL A 196 -5.00 7.37 -16.11
CA VAL A 196 -3.96 6.34 -15.98
C VAL A 196 -4.26 5.14 -16.89
N GLU A 197 -3.21 4.64 -17.53
CA GLU A 197 -3.20 3.44 -18.38
C GLU A 197 -2.21 2.42 -17.82
N PHE A 198 -2.53 1.13 -17.98
CA PHE A 198 -1.77 0.01 -17.43
C PHE A 198 -1.38 -1.01 -18.51
N GLY A 199 -0.20 -1.59 -18.36
CA GLY A 199 0.36 -2.58 -19.27
C GLY A 199 0.70 -2.04 -20.66
N ASP A 200 1.28 -2.90 -21.50
CA ASP A 200 1.76 -2.51 -22.84
C ASP A 200 0.63 -2.12 -23.80
N GLU A 201 -0.58 -2.62 -23.57
CA GLU A 201 -1.78 -2.32 -24.35
C GLU A 201 -2.46 -1.00 -23.95
N GLY A 202 -2.03 -0.37 -22.84
CA GLY A 202 -2.58 0.90 -22.38
C GLY A 202 -4.03 0.82 -21.86
N TRP A 203 -4.37 -0.25 -21.13
CA TRP A 203 -5.72 -0.42 -20.60
C TRP A 203 -6.02 0.62 -19.51
N ASN A 204 -7.13 1.35 -19.61
CA ASN A 204 -7.51 2.36 -18.63
C ASN A 204 -8.46 1.82 -17.53
N TYR A 205 -8.71 2.61 -16.49
CA TYR A 205 -9.59 2.21 -15.38
C TYR A 205 -11.00 1.74 -15.84
N ALA A 206 -11.59 2.38 -16.85
CA ALA A 206 -12.94 2.02 -17.30
C ALA A 206 -12.97 0.63 -17.95
N GLN A 207 -11.92 0.26 -18.68
CA GLN A 207 -11.79 -1.06 -19.29
C GLN A 207 -11.57 -2.16 -18.24
N TYR A 208 -10.77 -1.89 -17.20
CA TYR A 208 -10.69 -2.79 -16.04
C TYR A 208 -12.04 -2.93 -15.34
N ALA A 209 -12.78 -1.84 -15.13
CA ALA A 209 -14.11 -1.87 -14.50
C ALA A 209 -15.10 -2.71 -15.33
N LEU A 210 -15.05 -2.59 -16.65
CA LEU A 210 -15.87 -3.38 -17.56
C LEU A 210 -15.52 -4.87 -17.52
N ALA A 211 -14.23 -5.22 -17.48
CA ALA A 211 -13.78 -6.61 -17.33
C ALA A 211 -14.27 -7.24 -16.00
N MET A 212 -14.35 -6.44 -14.93
CA MET A 212 -14.95 -6.85 -13.65
C MET A 212 -16.48 -6.94 -13.68
N GLY A 213 -17.13 -6.55 -14.78
CA GLY A 213 -18.59 -6.51 -14.92
C GLY A 213 -19.26 -5.27 -14.29
N LYS A 214 -18.49 -4.26 -13.89
CA LYS A 214 -18.95 -3.05 -13.21
C LYS A 214 -19.33 -1.94 -14.18
N LYS A 215 -20.41 -2.15 -14.93
CA LYS A 215 -20.83 -1.27 -16.04
C LYS A 215 -21.03 0.18 -15.61
N ASP A 216 -21.76 0.42 -14.53
CA ASP A 216 -22.05 1.78 -14.04
C ASP A 216 -20.76 2.53 -13.66
N LEU A 217 -19.80 1.82 -13.05
CA LEU A 217 -18.49 2.39 -12.73
C LEU A 217 -17.69 2.67 -14.00
N ALA A 218 -17.69 1.76 -14.97
CA ALA A 218 -16.99 1.94 -16.24
C ALA A 218 -17.53 3.16 -17.01
N GLU A 219 -18.86 3.29 -17.14
CA GLU A 219 -19.49 4.45 -17.77
C GLU A 219 -19.13 5.76 -17.07
N TRP A 220 -19.14 5.77 -15.74
CA TRP A 220 -18.75 6.94 -14.97
C TRP A 220 -17.26 7.30 -15.16
N LEU A 221 -16.36 6.30 -15.21
CA LEU A 221 -14.93 6.50 -15.42
C LEU A 221 -14.62 7.06 -16.83
N GLU A 222 -15.32 6.60 -17.87
CA GLU A 222 -15.20 7.17 -19.23
C GLU A 222 -15.56 8.67 -19.26
N VAL A 223 -16.62 9.05 -18.53
CA VAL A 223 -16.98 10.48 -18.39
C VAL A 223 -15.85 11.26 -17.71
N LYS A 224 -15.26 10.70 -16.63
CA LYS A 224 -14.13 11.35 -15.91
C LYS A 224 -12.87 11.46 -16.75
N TRP A 225 -12.58 10.46 -17.56
CA TRP A 225 -11.51 10.51 -18.55
C TRP A 225 -11.70 11.67 -19.53
N ALA A 226 -12.88 11.76 -20.17
CA ALA A 226 -13.18 12.79 -21.15
C ALA A 226 -13.18 14.22 -20.54
N GLU A 227 -13.67 14.36 -19.31
CA GLU A 227 -13.62 15.63 -18.56
C GLU A 227 -12.18 16.10 -18.33
N ALA A 228 -11.28 15.18 -17.94
CA ALA A 228 -9.86 15.47 -17.74
C ALA A 228 -9.16 15.84 -19.07
N GLU A 229 -9.43 15.10 -20.15
CA GLU A 229 -8.88 15.38 -21.47
C GLU A 229 -9.30 16.78 -21.98
N ALA A 230 -10.59 17.12 -21.82
CA ALA A 230 -11.12 18.43 -22.19
C ALA A 230 -10.46 19.56 -21.38
N LYS A 231 -10.26 19.35 -20.08
CA LYS A 231 -9.57 20.31 -19.19
C LYS A 231 -8.12 20.52 -19.62
N ALA A 232 -7.38 19.46 -19.98
CA ALA A 232 -6.01 19.54 -20.46
C ALA A 232 -5.88 20.32 -21.79
N LYS A 233 -6.82 20.13 -22.73
CA LYS A 233 -6.86 20.90 -23.98
C LYS A 233 -7.12 22.40 -23.75
N LEU A 234 -7.97 22.73 -22.77
CA LEU A 234 -8.27 24.12 -22.41
C LEU A 234 -7.06 24.83 -21.80
N THR A 235 -6.32 24.17 -20.90
CA THR A 235 -5.11 24.74 -20.27
C THR A 235 -3.98 24.93 -21.26
N ALA A 236 -3.78 24.00 -22.21
CA ALA A 236 -2.77 24.11 -23.25
C ALA A 236 -3.02 25.28 -24.23
N ARG A 237 -4.28 25.69 -24.42
CA ARG A 237 -4.63 26.82 -25.30
C ARG A 237 -4.42 28.19 -24.64
N THR A 238 -4.41 28.26 -23.31
CA THR A 238 -4.34 29.51 -22.54
C THR A 238 -2.92 29.89 -22.12
N THR A 239 -1.93 29.00 -22.25
CA THR A 239 -0.50 29.33 -22.09
C THR A 239 0.07 29.88 -23.40
N PRO A 240 0.36 31.19 -23.51
CA PRO A 240 0.99 31.73 -24.72
C PRO A 240 2.43 31.24 -24.78
N THR A 241 2.83 30.66 -25.91
CA THR A 241 4.23 30.42 -26.26
C THR A 241 4.96 31.76 -26.37
N SER A 242 5.49 32.24 -25.24
CA SER A 242 6.40 33.39 -25.17
C SER A 242 7.78 32.97 -25.68
N SER A 243 7.97 32.95 -27.00
CA SER A 243 9.29 32.91 -27.62
C SER A 243 9.31 33.72 -28.91
N ARG A 244 9.39 35.05 -28.74
CA ARG A 244 9.96 35.96 -29.73
C ARG A 244 10.85 36.98 -29.04
N GLU A 245 12.00 36.53 -28.52
CA GLU A 245 13.13 37.44 -28.36
C GLU A 245 13.62 37.82 -29.76
N SER A 246 13.19 38.99 -30.23
CA SER A 246 13.78 39.65 -31.39
C SER A 246 15.03 40.36 -30.92
N SER A 247 16.19 39.69 -30.99
CA SER A 247 17.49 40.33 -30.80
C SER A 247 17.79 41.24 -31.99
N CYS A 248 17.40 42.51 -31.86
CA CYS A 248 17.81 43.56 -32.78
C CYS A 248 19.30 43.85 -32.53
N THR A 249 20.16 43.41 -33.46
CA THR A 249 21.58 43.75 -33.48
C THR A 249 21.71 45.20 -33.96
N ILE A 250 22.13 46.09 -33.06
CA ILE A 250 22.53 47.46 -33.40
C ILE A 250 23.93 47.38 -34.01
N GLY A 251 24.01 47.58 -35.33
CA GLY A 251 25.26 47.86 -36.02
C GLY A 251 25.80 49.23 -35.61
N ARG A 252 27.08 49.28 -35.24
CA ARG A 252 27.87 50.50 -35.14
C ARG A 252 28.81 50.53 -36.35
N ASP A 253 28.68 51.56 -37.18
CA ASP A 253 29.77 52.22 -37.88
C ASP A 253 29.75 53.70 -37.45
#